data_AF-A0A0K9PSS9-F1
#
_entry.id   AF-A0A0K9PSS9-F1
#
_cell.length_a   1.000
_cell.length_b   1.000
_cell.length_c   1.000
_cell.angle_alpha   90.00
_cell.angle_beta   90.00
_cell.angle_gamma   90.00
#
_symmetry.space_group_name_H-M   'P 1'
#
loop_
_entity.id
_entity.type
_entity.pdbx_description
1 polymer ?
#
loop_
_entity_poly.entity_id
_entity_poly.type
_entity_poly.pdbx_seq_one_letter_code
_entity_poly.pdbx_strand_id
1 'polypeptide(L)'
;MEEKSCPIPTSPSTSTSGSSSTPTTGEPSVANKNKAKTKKKMRNWMVYLILSSRLRMTYVGVTTDISRRLKQHNGEQRGGAKASRAGRPWMCSCIIQGFHNQSQACEFEAKWKGLCRKLPRKYKNIDDGDKKLLLKHREDALNKVIHLFNHNNLLQIEWSSNSEVPNQDVSSEDSQRQTHKSE
;
A
#
# COMPACT_ATOMS: atom_id res chain seq x y z
N MET A 1 -25.40 -8.93 -20.84
CA MET A 1 -23.95 -8.70 -21.05
C MET A 1 -23.28 -8.91 -19.71
N GLU A 2 -22.52 -10.00 -19.60
CA GLU A 2 -22.10 -10.68 -18.37
C GLU A 2 -21.54 -9.81 -17.22
N GLU A 3 -22.00 -10.16 -16.02
CA GLU A 3 -21.35 -9.87 -14.74
C GLU A 3 -20.02 -10.64 -14.63
N LYS A 4 -18.90 -9.92 -14.65
CA LYS A 4 -17.56 -10.48 -14.45
C LYS A 4 -17.16 -10.35 -12.98
N SER A 5 -17.50 -11.38 -12.21
CA SER A 5 -17.03 -11.59 -10.84
C SER A 5 -15.55 -12.03 -10.85
N CYS A 6 -14.74 -11.48 -9.94
CA CYS A 6 -13.32 -11.80 -9.82
C CYS A 6 -13.11 -13.13 -9.09
N PRO A 7 -12.28 -14.06 -9.58
CA PRO A 7 -12.04 -15.34 -8.92
C PRO A 7 -11.08 -15.24 -7.72
N ILE A 8 -11.39 -16.02 -6.68
CA ILE A 8 -10.61 -16.24 -5.45
C ILE A 8 -9.52 -17.28 -5.75
N PRO A 9 -8.26 -17.11 -5.31
CA PRO A 9 -7.22 -18.13 -5.48
C PRO A 9 -7.33 -19.22 -4.40
N THR A 10 -7.65 -20.44 -4.82
CA THR A 10 -7.59 -21.66 -3.98
C THR A 10 -6.28 -22.39 -4.23
N SER A 11 -5.48 -22.60 -3.19
CA SER A 11 -4.27 -23.42 -3.23
C SER A 11 -4.61 -24.93 -3.19
N PRO A 12 -3.72 -25.82 -3.69
CA PRO A 12 -4.05 -27.19 -4.04
C PRO A 12 -3.96 -28.14 -2.84
N SER A 13 -4.88 -29.11 -2.76
CA SER A 13 -4.81 -30.25 -1.84
C SER A 13 -4.74 -31.56 -2.65
N THR A 14 -3.55 -32.14 -2.65
CA THR A 14 -3.21 -33.48 -3.12
C THR A 14 -3.75 -34.51 -2.12
N SER A 15 -4.46 -35.54 -2.58
CA SER A 15 -4.77 -36.74 -1.78
C SER A 15 -4.40 -37.98 -2.58
N THR A 16 -3.41 -38.71 -2.07
CA THR A 16 -3.09 -40.08 -2.48
C THR A 16 -3.08 -40.93 -1.22
N SER A 17 -3.87 -42.00 -1.26
CA SER A 17 -4.05 -43.03 -0.25
C SER A 17 -2.83 -43.94 -0.10
N GLY A 18 -2.54 -44.39 1.13
CA GLY A 18 -1.55 -45.43 1.41
C GLY A 18 -1.54 -45.87 2.88
N SER A 19 -1.82 -47.14 3.10
CA SER A 19 -2.23 -47.79 4.36
C SER A 19 -1.10 -48.21 5.32
N SER A 20 -1.50 -48.41 6.59
CA SER A 20 -1.18 -49.55 7.47
C SER A 20 -0.04 -49.49 8.52
N SER A 21 -0.42 -50.01 9.70
CA SER A 21 0.33 -50.69 10.79
C SER A 21 0.87 -49.90 12.00
N THR A 22 0.36 -50.32 13.17
CA THR A 22 0.85 -50.15 14.57
C THR A 22 1.64 -51.42 14.99
N PRO A 23 2.11 -51.65 16.24
CA PRO A 23 2.28 -50.83 17.47
C PRO A 23 3.66 -51.02 18.18
N THR A 24 3.93 -50.29 19.29
CA THR A 24 4.41 -50.81 20.62
C THR A 24 5.23 -49.79 21.45
N THR A 25 4.67 -49.48 22.64
CA THR A 25 5.22 -49.27 24.00
C THR A 25 6.40 -48.31 24.26
N GLY A 26 6.18 -47.35 25.19
CA GLY A 26 7.25 -46.72 25.96
C GLY A 26 6.95 -45.34 26.57
N GLU A 27 6.34 -45.34 27.75
CA GLU A 27 6.46 -44.34 28.84
C GLU A 27 5.93 -42.89 28.79
N PRO A 28 5.49 -42.36 29.97
CA PRO A 28 4.83 -41.07 30.11
C PRO A 28 5.82 -39.98 30.53
N SER A 29 6.21 -39.11 29.59
CA SER A 29 6.94 -37.88 29.92
C SER A 29 5.98 -36.70 30.01
N VAL A 30 5.69 -36.33 31.26
CA VAL A 30 5.01 -35.10 31.67
C VAL A 30 5.82 -33.89 31.18
N ALA A 31 5.57 -33.45 29.95
CA ALA A 31 6.13 -32.21 29.43
C ALA A 31 5.07 -31.10 29.55
N ASN A 32 5.14 -30.42 30.69
CA ASN A 32 4.39 -29.22 31.05
C ASN A 32 4.54 -28.13 29.97
N LYS A 33 3.58 -28.05 29.04
CA LYS A 33 3.52 -26.98 28.03
C LYS A 33 2.98 -25.71 28.67
N ASN A 34 3.84 -24.99 29.37
CA ASN A 34 3.63 -23.60 29.73
C ASN A 34 3.47 -22.78 28.44
N LYS A 35 2.22 -22.67 27.98
CA LYS A 35 1.81 -21.90 26.82
C LYS A 35 1.98 -20.43 27.17
N ALA A 36 3.19 -19.90 26.96
CA ALA A 36 3.48 -18.48 26.99
C ALA A 36 2.51 -17.79 26.00
N LYS A 37 1.44 -17.21 26.53
CA LYS A 37 0.52 -16.37 25.76
C LYS A 37 1.30 -15.11 25.38
N THR A 38 2.03 -15.16 24.27
CA THR A 38 2.65 -13.97 23.67
C THR A 38 1.54 -12.96 23.43
N LYS A 39 1.56 -11.83 24.14
CA LYS A 39 0.58 -10.74 23.94
C LYS A 39 0.62 -10.35 22.46
N LYS A 40 -0.47 -10.62 21.73
CA LYS A 40 -0.58 -10.31 20.31
C LYS A 40 -0.48 -8.80 20.16
N LYS A 41 0.65 -8.29 19.64
CA LYS A 41 0.80 -6.88 19.28
C LYS A 41 -0.36 -6.52 18.34
N MET A 42 -1.23 -5.63 18.78
CA MET A 42 -2.29 -5.10 17.94
C MET A 42 -1.60 -4.45 16.73
N ARG A 43 -1.96 -4.88 15.53
CA ARG A 43 -1.40 -4.30 14.31
C ARG A 43 -2.25 -3.10 13.94
N ASN A 44 -1.62 -1.94 13.86
CA ASN A 44 -2.24 -0.73 13.35
C ASN A 44 -2.43 -0.88 11.85
N TRP A 45 -3.63 -1.31 11.44
CA TRP A 45 -4.00 -1.39 10.05
C TRP A 45 -4.26 0.00 9.52
N MET A 46 -3.77 0.25 8.31
CA MET A 46 -3.84 1.55 7.64
C MET A 46 -4.14 1.36 6.16
N VAL A 47 -4.94 2.26 5.60
CA VAL A 47 -5.16 2.41 4.16
C VAL A 47 -4.30 3.58 3.70
N TYR A 48 -3.62 3.43 2.56
CA TYR A 48 -2.76 4.48 2.02
C TYR A 48 -3.06 4.74 0.55
N LEU A 49 -2.79 5.98 0.14
CA LEU A 49 -2.77 6.44 -1.24
C LEU A 49 -1.34 6.87 -1.57
N ILE A 50 -0.80 6.29 -2.64
CA ILE A 50 0.46 6.74 -3.25
C ILE A 50 0.18 7.28 -4.65
N LEU A 51 0.98 8.28 -5.03
CA LEU A 51 0.96 8.93 -6.33
C LEU A 51 2.29 8.69 -7.03
N SER A 52 2.23 8.42 -8.33
CA SER A 52 3.44 8.37 -9.16
C SER A 52 3.96 9.78 -9.42
N SER A 53 5.25 10.00 -9.20
CA SER A 53 5.89 11.28 -9.51
C SER A 53 6.00 11.51 -11.02
N ARG A 54 6.00 10.45 -11.83
CA ARG A 54 6.19 10.52 -13.28
C ARG A 54 4.89 10.35 -14.07
N LEU A 55 4.01 9.48 -13.62
CA LEU A 55 2.78 9.14 -14.33
C LEU A 55 1.55 9.71 -13.62
N ARG A 56 0.45 9.93 -14.37
CA ARG A 56 -0.87 10.28 -13.82
C ARG A 56 -1.55 9.03 -13.23
N MET A 57 -0.88 8.38 -12.28
CA MET A 57 -1.30 7.12 -11.67
C MET A 57 -1.30 7.20 -10.16
N THR A 58 -2.35 6.64 -9.57
CA THR A 58 -2.47 6.47 -8.12
C THR A 58 -2.64 5.00 -7.78
N TYR A 59 -2.16 4.61 -6.61
CA TYR A 59 -2.36 3.28 -6.06
C TYR A 59 -2.91 3.41 -4.64
N VAL A 60 -3.92 2.60 -4.33
CA VAL A 60 -4.51 2.50 -3.00
C VAL A 60 -4.31 1.07 -2.51
N GLY A 61 -3.88 0.93 -1.26
CA GLY A 61 -3.70 -0.37 -0.64
C GLY A 61 -3.76 -0.32 0.88
N VAL A 62 -3.67 -1.50 1.50
CA VAL A 62 -3.68 -1.68 2.96
C VAL A 62 -2.31 -2.13 3.43
N THR A 63 -1.84 -1.61 4.56
CA THR A 63 -0.59 -2.03 5.21
C THR A 63 -0.66 -1.83 6.72
N THR A 64 0.33 -2.36 7.42
CA THR A 64 0.61 -2.08 8.84
C THR A 64 1.90 -1.28 9.02
N ASP A 65 2.64 -1.08 7.93
CA ASP A 65 3.91 -0.37 7.88
C ASP A 65 3.99 0.30 6.50
N ILE A 66 3.83 1.63 6.48
CA ILE A 66 3.81 2.41 5.24
C ILE A 66 5.22 2.58 4.66
N SER A 67 6.22 2.79 5.51
CA SER A 67 7.61 3.00 5.12
C SER A 67 8.16 1.77 4.40
N ARG A 68 7.98 0.59 5.00
CA ARG A 68 8.36 -0.68 4.36
C ARG A 68 7.61 -0.89 3.04
N ARG A 69 6.31 -0.56 3.01
CA ARG A 69 5.49 -0.78 1.81
C ARG A 69 5.85 0.17 0.67
N LEU A 70 6.22 1.41 0.98
CA LEU A 70 6.68 2.40 0.00
C LEU A 70 8.00 1.96 -0.64
N LYS A 71 8.98 1.49 0.15
CA LYS A 71 10.23 0.90 -0.36
C LYS A 71 9.98 -0.28 -1.30
N GLN A 72 9.02 -1.14 -0.98
CA GLN A 72 8.61 -2.24 -1.86
C GLN A 72 8.02 -1.74 -3.18
N HIS A 73 7.17 -0.70 -3.14
CA HIS A 73 6.61 -0.09 -4.34
C HIS A 73 7.68 0.57 -5.21
N ASN A 74 8.68 1.21 -4.62
CA ASN A 74 9.83 1.81 -5.31
C ASN A 74 10.88 0.78 -5.77
N GLY A 75 10.83 -0.45 -5.27
CA GLY A 75 11.73 -1.52 -5.68
C GLY A 75 13.03 -1.60 -4.88
N GLU A 76 13.16 -0.78 -3.85
CA GLU A 76 14.25 -0.83 -2.87
C GLU A 76 14.16 -2.11 -2.00
N GLN A 77 12.96 -2.69 -1.88
CA GLN A 77 12.72 -3.93 -1.14
C GLN A 77 11.89 -4.94 -1.96
N ARG A 78 12.15 -6.23 -1.77
CA ARG A 78 11.38 -7.32 -2.40
C ARG A 78 9.92 -7.34 -1.90
N GLY A 79 9.00 -7.82 -2.75
CA GLY A 79 7.58 -7.96 -2.41
C GLY A 79 6.65 -6.82 -2.85
N GLY A 80 7.14 -5.94 -3.74
CA GLY A 80 6.32 -4.92 -4.39
C GLY A 80 5.30 -5.50 -5.37
N ALA A 81 4.14 -4.84 -5.51
CA ALA A 81 3.10 -5.27 -6.44
C ALA A 81 3.54 -5.10 -7.91
N LYS A 82 3.26 -6.08 -8.78
CA LYS A 82 3.60 -6.01 -10.22
C LYS A 82 3.06 -4.75 -10.89
N ALA A 83 1.81 -4.38 -10.57
CA ALA A 83 1.14 -3.19 -11.09
C ALA A 83 1.83 -1.86 -10.67
N SER A 84 2.65 -1.88 -9.61
CA SER A 84 3.36 -0.68 -9.15
C SER A 84 4.70 -0.44 -9.83
N ARG A 85 5.17 -1.37 -10.70
CA ARG A 85 6.49 -1.24 -11.33
C ARG A 85 6.59 -0.04 -12.27
N ALA A 86 5.56 0.21 -13.09
CA ALA A 86 5.56 1.28 -14.08
C ALA A 86 5.50 2.69 -13.47
N GLY A 87 4.82 2.85 -12.33
CA GLY A 87 4.60 4.16 -11.70
C GLY A 87 5.68 4.62 -10.71
N ARG A 88 6.83 3.93 -10.62
CA ARG A 88 7.95 4.40 -9.77
C ARG A 88 8.50 5.74 -10.27
N PRO A 89 9.09 6.61 -9.42
CA PRO A 89 9.03 6.57 -7.97
C PRO A 89 7.64 7.00 -7.48
N TRP A 90 7.18 6.32 -6.44
CA TRP A 90 5.94 6.59 -5.73
C TRP A 90 6.21 7.49 -4.52
N MET A 91 5.31 8.43 -4.31
CA MET A 91 5.26 9.28 -3.12
C MET A 91 3.99 8.95 -2.33
N CYS A 92 4.08 8.95 -1.00
CA CYS A 92 2.90 8.85 -0.16
C CYS A 92 2.12 10.17 -0.23
N SER A 93 0.81 10.08 -0.46
CA SER A 93 -0.07 11.25 -0.56
C SER A 93 -1.10 11.30 0.55
N CYS A 94 -1.61 10.15 0.99
CA CYS A 94 -2.58 10.08 2.09
C CYS A 94 -2.40 8.79 2.88
N ILE A 95 -2.53 8.88 4.20
CA ILE A 95 -2.57 7.76 5.13
C ILE A 95 -3.85 7.87 5.96
N ILE A 96 -4.55 6.76 6.10
CA ILE A 96 -5.77 6.65 6.89
C ILE A 96 -5.55 5.55 7.91
N GLN A 97 -5.71 5.88 9.18
CA GLN A 97 -5.53 5.00 10.33
C GLN A 97 -6.81 4.91 11.14
N GLY A 98 -6.81 4.09 12.20
CA GLY A 98 -7.97 3.91 13.08
C GLY A 98 -8.80 2.65 12.79
N PHE A 99 -8.29 1.75 11.95
CA PHE A 99 -8.95 0.48 11.65
C PHE A 99 -8.70 -0.56 12.75
N HIS A 100 -9.78 -1.21 13.21
CA HIS A 100 -9.71 -2.21 14.27
C HIS A 100 -9.06 -3.52 13.81
N ASN A 101 -9.27 -3.87 12.54
CA ASN A 101 -8.78 -5.10 11.95
C ASN A 101 -8.51 -4.93 10.44
N GLN A 102 -7.88 -5.95 9.86
CA GLN A 102 -7.55 -5.97 8.44
C GLN A 102 -8.80 -5.90 7.56
N SER A 103 -9.86 -6.62 7.93
CA SER A 103 -11.08 -6.70 7.14
C SER A 103 -11.73 -5.33 6.95
N GLN A 104 -11.79 -4.52 8.01
CA GLN A 104 -12.31 -3.15 7.96
C GLN A 104 -11.48 -2.26 7.03
N ALA A 105 -10.15 -2.38 7.09
CA ALA A 105 -9.26 -1.63 6.19
C ALA A 105 -9.42 -2.06 4.72
N CYS A 106 -9.57 -3.37 4.45
CA CYS A 106 -9.81 -3.90 3.10
C CYS A 106 -11.17 -3.48 2.54
N GLU A 107 -12.22 -3.49 3.37
CA GLU A 107 -13.56 -3.05 2.96
C GLU A 107 -13.55 -1.56 2.60
N PHE A 108 -12.90 -0.74 3.44
CA PHE A 108 -12.69 0.68 3.17
C PHE A 108 -11.95 0.90 1.84
N GLU A 109 -10.85 0.17 1.61
CA GLU A 109 -10.06 0.23 0.37
C GLU A 109 -10.91 -0.11 -0.86
N ALA A 110 -11.67 -1.20 -0.80
CA ALA A 110 -12.54 -1.64 -1.90
C ALA A 110 -13.63 -0.60 -2.21
N LYS A 111 -14.26 -0.04 -1.18
CA LYS A 111 -15.32 0.97 -1.30
C LYS A 111 -14.77 2.30 -1.82
N TRP A 112 -13.60 2.73 -1.36
CA TRP A 112 -12.92 3.91 -1.89
C TRP A 112 -12.56 3.75 -3.37
N LYS A 113 -11.98 2.60 -3.75
CA LYS A 113 -11.73 2.27 -5.17
C LYS A 113 -13.02 2.23 -5.99
N GLY A 114 -14.09 1.67 -5.43
CA GLY A 114 -15.42 1.62 -6.06
C GLY A 114 -16.00 3.00 -6.33
N LEU A 115 -16.00 3.88 -5.33
CA LEU A 115 -16.48 5.25 -5.49
C LEU A 115 -15.64 6.04 -6.50
N CYS A 116 -14.30 5.92 -6.46
CA CYS A 116 -13.43 6.56 -7.44
C CYS A 116 -13.79 6.21 -8.90
N ARG A 117 -14.28 4.99 -9.16
CA ARG A 117 -14.73 4.56 -10.49
C ARG A 117 -16.12 5.09 -10.87
N LYS A 118 -16.99 5.29 -9.89
CA LYS A 118 -18.38 5.74 -10.08
C LYS A 118 -18.51 7.26 -10.18
N LEU A 119 -17.60 8.02 -9.56
CA LEU A 119 -17.64 9.48 -9.68
C LEU A 119 -17.43 9.91 -11.13
N PRO A 120 -18.23 10.84 -11.66
CA PRO A 120 -18.06 11.34 -13.01
C PRO A 120 -16.67 11.97 -13.13
N ARG A 121 -15.93 11.61 -14.18
CA ARG A 121 -14.64 12.22 -14.48
C ARG A 121 -14.91 13.64 -15.00
N LYS A 122 -14.98 14.61 -14.10
CA LYS A 122 -15.29 16.02 -14.40
C LYS A 122 -14.27 16.68 -15.34
N TYR A 123 -13.12 16.06 -15.59
CA TYR A 123 -12.01 16.62 -16.35
C TYR A 123 -11.62 15.68 -17.48
N LYS A 124 -12.13 15.93 -18.69
CA LYS A 124 -11.74 15.22 -19.92
C LYS A 124 -10.71 15.98 -20.78
N ASN A 125 -10.49 17.29 -20.57
CA ASN A 125 -9.66 18.14 -21.44
C ASN A 125 -8.94 19.27 -20.67
N ILE A 126 -7.91 19.00 -19.86
CA ILE A 126 -7.03 20.05 -19.31
C ILE A 126 -5.60 19.48 -19.26
N ASP A 127 -4.64 20.20 -19.84
CA ASP A 127 -3.20 19.92 -19.72
C ASP A 127 -2.61 20.62 -18.48
N ASP A 128 -1.52 20.04 -17.96
CA ASP A 128 -0.65 20.50 -16.86
C ASP A 128 -1.20 20.46 -15.41
N GLY A 129 -2.51 20.45 -15.17
CA GLY A 129 -3.12 20.38 -13.81
C GLY A 129 -3.33 18.98 -13.20
N ASP A 130 -2.91 17.93 -13.91
CA ASP A 130 -3.53 16.60 -13.81
C ASP A 130 -3.31 15.80 -12.54
N LYS A 131 -2.19 15.98 -11.87
CA LYS A 131 -1.94 15.27 -10.60
C LYS A 131 -2.79 15.85 -9.48
N LYS A 132 -2.94 17.18 -9.44
CA LYS A 132 -3.79 17.88 -8.47
C LYS A 132 -5.25 17.52 -8.70
N LEU A 133 -5.69 17.46 -9.97
CA LEU A 133 -7.04 17.00 -10.32
C LEU A 133 -7.26 15.53 -9.96
N LEU A 134 -6.27 14.66 -10.21
CA LEU A 134 -6.36 13.25 -9.83
C LEU A 134 -6.44 13.06 -8.31
N LEU A 135 -5.66 13.81 -7.54
CA LEU A 135 -5.72 13.82 -6.08
C LEU A 135 -7.06 14.35 -5.58
N LYS A 136 -7.55 15.46 -6.14
CA LYS A 136 -8.86 16.03 -5.80
C LYS A 136 -10.00 15.03 -6.06
N HIS A 137 -9.96 14.31 -7.18
CA HIS A 137 -10.94 13.25 -7.47
C HIS A 137 -10.87 12.12 -6.44
N ARG A 138 -9.67 11.76 -5.98
CA ARG A 138 -9.48 10.77 -4.90
C ARG A 138 -9.99 11.29 -3.57
N GLU A 139 -9.76 12.55 -3.26
CA GLU A 139 -10.23 13.25 -2.07
C GLU A 139 -11.76 13.35 -2.02
N ASP A 140 -12.39 13.77 -3.11
CA ASP A 140 -13.86 13.80 -3.24
C ASP A 140 -14.48 12.42 -3.01
N ALA A 141 -13.87 11.39 -3.60
CA ALA A 141 -14.29 10.01 -3.37
C ALA A 141 -14.04 9.57 -1.92
N LEU A 142 -12.92 10.00 -1.32
CA LEU A 142 -12.57 9.68 0.06
C LEU A 142 -13.58 10.29 1.04
N ASN A 143 -13.93 11.56 0.88
CA ASN A 143 -14.91 12.27 1.71
C ASN A 143 -16.25 11.51 1.75
N LYS A 144 -16.70 10.99 0.60
CA LYS A 144 -17.90 10.15 0.54
C LYS A 144 -17.75 8.81 1.28
N VAL A 145 -16.58 8.19 1.25
CA VAL A 145 -16.32 6.93 1.99
C VAL A 145 -16.28 7.21 3.49
N ILE A 146 -15.58 8.27 3.91
CA ILE A 146 -15.42 8.62 5.32
C ILE A 146 -16.78 8.77 5.99
N HIS A 147 -17.71 9.50 5.38
CA HIS A 147 -19.07 9.65 5.93
C HIS A 147 -19.83 8.32 6.14
N LEU A 148 -19.44 7.25 5.44
CA LEU A 148 -20.06 5.92 5.56
C LEU A 148 -19.36 5.00 6.57
N PHE A 149 -18.14 5.32 7.01
CA PHE A 149 -17.34 4.47 7.90
C PHE A 149 -17.00 5.15 9.23
N ASN A 150 -17.04 6.48 9.27
CA ASN A 150 -16.60 7.27 10.42
C ASN A 150 -17.71 7.46 11.47
N HIS A 151 -18.53 6.42 11.71
CA HIS A 151 -19.64 6.50 12.66
C HIS A 151 -19.19 6.77 14.11
N ASN A 152 -17.91 6.51 14.43
CA ASN A 152 -17.34 6.71 15.77
C ASN A 152 -16.18 7.73 15.81
N ASN A 153 -15.94 8.52 14.75
CA ASN A 153 -14.82 9.47 14.65
C ASN A 153 -13.42 8.87 14.93
N LEU A 154 -13.23 7.57 14.69
CA LEU A 154 -11.96 6.89 14.98
C LEU A 154 -10.95 6.98 13.83
N LEU A 155 -11.37 7.43 12.65
CA LEU A 155 -10.48 7.51 11.49
C LEU A 155 -9.58 8.73 11.60
N GLN A 156 -8.26 8.50 11.59
CA GLN A 156 -7.24 9.55 11.52
C GLN A 156 -6.73 9.64 10.09
N ILE A 157 -6.80 10.83 9.49
CA ILE A 157 -6.48 11.05 8.09
C ILE A 157 -5.37 12.08 7.98
N GLU A 158 -4.28 11.66 7.37
CA GLU A 158 -3.09 12.49 7.18
C GLU A 158 -2.83 12.61 5.68
N TRP A 159 -2.90 13.84 5.16
CA TRP A 159 -2.50 14.16 3.80
C TRP A 159 -1.08 14.71 3.80
N SER A 160 -0.21 14.11 3.00
CA SER A 160 1.16 14.58 2.82
C SER A 160 1.15 15.74 1.82
N SER A 161 1.02 16.96 2.33
CA SER A 161 1.05 18.20 1.54
C SER A 161 2.45 18.60 1.05
N ASN A 162 3.50 17.83 1.40
CA ASN A 162 4.87 18.24 1.14
C ASN A 162 5.32 17.90 -0.29
N SER A 163 5.11 18.86 -1.18
CA SER A 163 5.91 19.05 -2.40
C SER A 163 7.29 19.62 -2.05
N GLU A 164 8.06 18.94 -1.19
CA GLU A 164 9.50 19.16 -1.09
C GLU A 164 10.20 17.89 -1.53
N VAL A 165 10.53 17.90 -2.81
CA VAL A 165 11.63 17.13 -3.37
C VAL A 165 12.86 17.55 -2.56
N PRO A 166 13.60 16.63 -1.91
CA PRO A 166 14.91 16.97 -1.39
C PRO A 166 15.76 17.38 -2.59
N ASN A 167 16.10 18.67 -2.68
CA ASN A 167 17.20 19.11 -3.53
C ASN A 167 18.43 18.33 -3.06
N GLN A 168 18.87 17.37 -3.87
CA GLN A 168 20.23 16.90 -3.75
C GLN A 168 21.12 18.01 -4.32
N ASP A 169 21.56 18.89 -3.44
CA ASP A 169 22.78 19.65 -3.61
C ASP A 169 23.92 18.65 -3.87
N VAL A 170 24.25 18.44 -5.16
CA VAL A 170 25.54 17.90 -5.53
C VAL A 170 26.53 19.06 -5.55
N SER A 171 26.95 19.48 -4.36
CA SER A 171 28.25 20.11 -4.21
C SER A 171 29.30 19.03 -4.44
N SER A 172 29.95 19.06 -5.61
CA SER A 172 31.30 18.55 -5.76
C SER A 172 32.01 19.43 -6.77
N GLU A 173 32.93 20.19 -6.21
CA GLU A 173 33.98 20.95 -6.85
C GLU A 173 34.68 20.10 -7.92
N ASP A 174 34.85 20.62 -9.13
CA ASP A 174 35.96 20.19 -9.97
C ASP A 174 36.80 21.42 -10.34
N SER A 175 38.02 21.37 -9.82
CA SER A 175 39.05 22.37 -9.90
C SER A 175 39.61 22.52 -11.31
N GLN A 176 39.83 23.78 -11.69
CA GLN A 176 40.98 24.26 -12.44
C GLN A 176 41.41 23.50 -13.71
N ARG A 177 41.23 24.16 -14.87
CA ARG A 177 42.31 24.23 -15.86
C ARG A 177 42.39 25.63 -16.48
N GLN A 178 43.42 26.32 -16.04
CA GLN A 178 43.93 27.58 -16.56
C GLN A 178 44.79 27.27 -17.79
N THR A 179 44.48 27.84 -18.96
CA THR A 179 45.47 28.12 -19.99
C THR A 179 45.14 29.46 -20.64
N HIS A 180 45.84 30.51 -20.21
CA HIS A 180 46.02 31.71 -21.00
C HIS A 180 46.83 31.34 -22.24
N LYS A 181 46.34 31.71 -23.43
CA LYS A 181 47.19 31.86 -24.62
C LYS A 181 47.06 33.32 -25.07
N SER A 182 48.08 34.08 -24.72
CA SER A 182 48.38 35.41 -25.26
C SER A 182 49.08 35.24 -26.60
N GLU A 183 48.73 36.14 -27.53
CA GLU A 183 49.48 36.64 -28.70
C GLU A 183 50.11 35.64 -29.70
#